data_AF-A0A9P6QP82-F1
#
_entry.id   AF-A0A9P6QP82-F1
#
_cell.length_a   1.000
_cell.length_b   1.000
_cell.length_c   1.000
_cell.angle_alpha   90.00
_cell.angle_beta   90.00
_cell.angle_gamma   90.00
#
_symmetry.space_group_name_H-M   'P 1'
#
loop_
_entity.id
_entity.type
_entity.pdbx_description
1 polymer ?
#
loop_
_entity_poly.entity_id
_entity_poly.type
_entity_poly.pdbx_seq_one_letter_code
_entity_poly.pdbx_strand_id
1 'polypeptide(L)'
;ISTLTTSPEEETIWYLAYGSNMDPKVFTESRKITPLETIRVRVPDYWLSFDLGGIPFSEPCFASVLKRDPERMHEKEYAMFVHAHCRFGQAFVWEDEKEGGEGAYPMELHGVVYRITLRDWELIVHSE
;
A
#
# COMPACT_ATOMS: atom_id res chain seq x y z
N ILE A 1 19.55 35.51 -20.81
CA ILE A 1 19.23 34.26 -21.54
C ILE A 1 18.97 33.17 -20.51
N SER A 2 17.71 32.80 -20.33
CA SER A 2 17.27 31.42 -20.11
C SER A 2 15.75 31.46 -20.01
N THR A 3 15.10 31.47 -21.16
CA THR A 3 13.68 31.18 -21.27
C THR A 3 13.53 29.70 -20.94
N LEU A 4 12.99 29.39 -19.77
CA LEU A 4 12.50 28.04 -19.45
C LEU A 4 11.33 27.77 -20.40
N THR A 5 11.65 27.27 -21.57
CA THR A 5 10.70 26.61 -22.47
C THR A 5 10.13 25.44 -21.69
N THR A 6 8.92 25.62 -21.19
CA THR A 6 8.05 24.54 -20.75
C THR A 6 7.97 23.54 -21.90
N SER A 7 8.68 22.42 -21.77
CA SER A 7 8.52 21.25 -22.62
C SER A 7 7.06 20.78 -22.54
N PRO A 8 6.53 20.05 -23.54
CA PRO A 8 5.23 19.40 -23.39
C PRO A 8 5.21 18.70 -22.03
N GLU A 9 4.18 18.97 -21.22
CA GLU A 9 4.07 18.47 -19.85
C GLU A 9 4.49 17.00 -19.83
N GLU A 10 5.63 16.68 -19.19
CA GLU A 10 6.05 15.29 -19.05
C GLU A 10 4.89 14.54 -18.39
N GLU A 11 4.40 13.50 -19.05
CA GLU A 11 3.21 12.79 -18.59
C GLU A 11 3.48 12.25 -17.17
N THR A 12 2.62 12.64 -16.23
CA THR A 12 2.76 12.30 -14.81
C THR A 12 1.67 11.34 -14.36
N ILE A 13 2.01 10.48 -13.40
CA ILE A 13 1.05 9.62 -12.72
C ILE A 13 1.10 9.82 -11.21
N TRP A 14 0.05 9.36 -10.54
CA TRP A 14 -0.01 9.23 -9.09
C TRP A 14 0.28 7.78 -8.69
N TYR A 15 1.42 7.55 -8.06
CA TYR A 15 1.83 6.25 -7.56
C TYR A 15 1.58 6.14 -6.05
N LEU A 16 0.78 5.17 -5.63
CA LEU A 16 0.50 4.89 -4.22
C LEU A 16 1.53 3.90 -3.66
N ALA A 17 2.38 4.38 -2.75
CA ALA A 17 3.25 3.54 -1.95
C ALA A 17 2.58 3.17 -0.62
N TYR A 18 2.57 1.87 -0.31
CA TYR A 18 2.03 1.31 0.94
C TYR A 18 2.98 0.31 1.62
N GLY A 19 4.18 0.13 1.07
CA GLY A 19 5.23 -0.75 1.59
C GLY A 19 6.58 -0.03 1.67
N SER A 20 7.66 -0.72 1.33
CA SER A 20 9.04 -0.20 1.39
C SER A 20 9.24 1.09 0.60
N ASN A 21 8.47 1.31 -0.47
CA ASN A 21 8.51 2.53 -1.27
C ASN A 21 8.02 3.79 -0.53
N MET A 22 7.46 3.66 0.69
CA MET A 22 7.19 4.81 1.56
C MET A 22 8.46 5.38 2.22
N ASP A 23 9.55 4.60 2.29
CA ASP A 23 10.83 5.06 2.84
C ASP A 23 11.58 5.89 1.78
N PRO A 24 11.91 7.17 2.08
CA PRO A 24 12.71 8.00 1.19
C PRO A 24 14.06 7.37 0.79
N LYS A 25 14.67 6.53 1.64
CA LYS A 25 15.92 5.84 1.30
C LYS A 25 15.74 4.82 0.16
N VAL A 26 14.58 4.16 0.15
CA VAL A 26 14.24 3.19 -0.90
C VAL A 26 13.81 3.94 -2.16
N PHE A 27 12.93 4.93 -2.02
CA PHE A 27 12.33 5.62 -3.16
C PHE A 27 13.28 6.62 -3.82
N THR A 28 13.95 7.45 -3.03
CA THR A 28 14.83 8.52 -3.53
C THR A 28 16.27 8.07 -3.68
N GLU A 29 16.84 7.36 -2.71
CA GLU A 29 18.27 7.00 -2.79
C GLU A 29 18.51 5.79 -3.70
N SER A 30 17.76 4.70 -3.51
CA SER A 30 17.97 3.45 -4.26
C SER A 30 17.45 3.55 -5.69
N ARG A 31 16.24 4.07 -5.89
CA ARG A 31 15.62 4.21 -7.23
C ARG A 31 15.92 5.52 -7.95
N LYS A 32 16.52 6.50 -7.26
CA LYS A 32 16.84 7.83 -7.81
C LYS A 32 15.62 8.59 -8.32
N ILE A 33 14.44 8.31 -7.74
CA ILE A 33 13.19 8.99 -8.09
C ILE A 33 13.01 10.19 -7.17
N THR A 34 12.84 11.37 -7.77
CA THR A 34 12.48 12.58 -7.02
C THR A 34 11.02 12.92 -7.33
N PRO A 35 10.09 12.67 -6.40
CA PRO A 35 8.68 12.95 -6.66
C PRO A 35 8.42 14.45 -6.83
N LEU A 36 7.55 14.79 -7.78
CA LEU A 36 7.09 16.15 -8.03
C LEU A 36 6.15 16.65 -6.92
N GLU A 37 5.45 15.71 -6.27
CA GLU A 37 4.54 15.97 -5.15
C GLU A 37 4.43 14.73 -4.27
N THR A 38 4.16 14.93 -2.98
CA THR A 38 4.06 13.84 -1.99
C THR A 38 2.92 14.13 -1.02
N ILE A 39 1.97 13.19 -0.91
CA ILE A 39 0.76 13.35 -0.10
C ILE A 39 0.55 12.09 0.74
N ARG A 40 0.31 12.26 2.04
CA ARG A 40 -0.10 11.15 2.92
C ARG A 40 -1.59 10.90 2.73
N VAL A 41 -1.98 9.65 2.53
CA VAL A 41 -3.37 9.29 2.25
C VAL A 41 -3.84 8.12 3.11
N ARG A 42 -5.17 8.08 3.29
CA ARG A 42 -5.93 6.94 3.81
C ARG A 42 -6.75 6.37 2.66
N VAL A 43 -6.77 5.05 2.54
CA VAL A 43 -7.45 4.33 1.46
C VAL A 43 -8.43 3.33 2.11
N PRO A 44 -9.68 3.76 2.39
CA PRO A 44 -10.60 3.04 3.28
C PRO A 44 -11.12 1.71 2.74
N ASP A 45 -11.02 1.52 1.43
CA ASP A 45 -11.53 0.35 0.71
C ASP A 45 -10.49 -0.77 0.60
N TYR A 46 -9.33 -0.62 1.24
CA TYR A 46 -8.24 -1.58 1.21
C TYR A 46 -7.63 -1.77 2.60
N TRP A 47 -7.08 -2.96 2.82
CA TRP A 47 -6.24 -3.30 3.98
C TRP A 47 -4.83 -3.64 3.54
N LEU A 48 -3.86 -3.36 4.40
CA LEU A 48 -2.48 -3.82 4.21
C LEU A 48 -2.40 -5.32 4.56
N SER A 49 -1.74 -6.09 3.71
CA SER A 49 -1.52 -7.52 3.88
C SER A 49 -0.02 -7.84 3.72
N PHE A 50 0.41 -8.96 4.31
CA PHE A 50 1.78 -9.48 4.24
C PHE A 50 1.77 -10.98 3.91
N ASP A 51 0.88 -11.36 2.99
CA ASP A 51 0.63 -12.73 2.54
C ASP A 51 1.55 -13.18 1.39
N LEU A 52 2.30 -12.27 0.79
CA LEU A 52 3.29 -12.58 -0.24
C LEU A 52 4.60 -12.99 0.41
N GLY A 53 4.99 -14.25 0.25
CA GLY A 53 6.26 -14.75 0.78
C GLY A 53 7.47 -14.09 0.12
N GLY A 54 8.49 -13.79 0.92
CA GLY A 54 9.78 -13.30 0.43
C GLY A 54 10.93 -14.26 0.74
N ILE A 55 12.11 -13.69 0.99
CA ILE A 55 13.33 -14.45 1.32
C ILE A 55 13.45 -14.57 2.85
N PRO A 56 13.45 -15.80 3.41
CA PRO A 56 13.58 -16.00 4.84
C PRO A 56 14.80 -15.27 5.43
N PHE A 57 14.60 -14.66 6.61
CA PHE A 57 15.61 -13.90 7.36
C PHE A 57 16.14 -12.62 6.70
N SER A 58 15.70 -12.27 5.48
CA SER A 58 16.06 -11.02 4.82
C SER A 58 14.83 -10.13 4.65
N GLU A 59 13.84 -10.60 3.90
CA GLU A 59 12.55 -9.95 3.69
C GLU A 59 11.50 -11.06 3.69
N PRO A 60 11.01 -11.47 4.87
CA PRO A 60 10.21 -12.69 4.98
C PRO A 60 8.86 -12.60 4.26
N CYS A 61 8.33 -11.38 4.08
CA CYS A 61 7.07 -11.14 3.40
C CYS A 61 7.03 -9.76 2.73
N PHE A 62 6.45 -9.68 1.54
CA PHE A 62 6.21 -8.41 0.85
C PHE A 62 4.82 -7.86 1.20
N ALA A 63 4.74 -6.52 1.26
CA ALA A 63 3.48 -5.82 1.44
C ALA A 63 2.58 -6.00 0.22
N SER A 64 1.32 -6.36 0.46
CA SER A 64 0.26 -6.44 -0.54
C SER A 64 -1.00 -5.73 -0.01
N VAL A 65 -2.06 -5.67 -0.81
CA VAL A 65 -3.32 -5.07 -0.39
C VAL A 65 -4.48 -6.03 -0.59
N LEU A 66 -5.40 -6.04 0.35
CA LEU A 66 -6.65 -6.78 0.27
C LEU A 66 -7.81 -5.80 0.13
N LYS A 67 -8.65 -5.97 -0.90
CA LYS A 67 -9.82 -5.12 -1.10
C LYS A 67 -10.90 -5.45 -0.07
N ARG A 68 -11.44 -4.41 0.56
CA ARG A 68 -12.57 -4.48 1.48
C ARG A 68 -13.86 -4.75 0.72
N ASP A 69 -14.66 -5.64 1.26
CA ASP A 69 -16.02 -5.95 0.80
C ASP A 69 -17.01 -5.59 1.92
N PRO A 70 -17.63 -4.39 1.88
CA PRO A 70 -18.54 -3.93 2.92
C PRO A 70 -19.74 -4.85 3.13
N GLU A 71 -20.21 -5.52 2.08
CA GLU A 71 -21.39 -6.39 2.15
C GLU A 71 -21.11 -7.61 3.01
N ARG A 72 -19.87 -8.09 3.01
CA ARG A 72 -19.45 -9.30 3.72
C ARG A 72 -18.90 -9.04 5.12
N MET A 73 -18.83 -7.78 5.56
CA MET A 73 -18.20 -7.43 6.84
C MET A 73 -18.91 -8.01 8.07
N HIS A 74 -20.18 -8.38 7.94
CA HIS A 74 -20.94 -9.04 8.98
C HIS A 74 -20.69 -10.57 9.04
N GLU A 75 -20.01 -11.15 8.06
CA GLU A 75 -19.68 -12.58 7.98
C GLU A 75 -18.43 -12.88 8.80
N LYS A 76 -18.54 -13.79 9.77
CA LYS A 76 -17.40 -14.25 10.56
C LYS A 76 -16.33 -14.91 9.69
N GLU A 77 -16.75 -15.67 8.68
CA GLU A 77 -15.86 -16.34 7.73
C GLU A 77 -15.04 -15.34 6.93
N TYR A 78 -15.64 -14.21 6.53
CA TYR A 78 -14.92 -13.13 5.87
C TYR A 78 -13.91 -12.47 6.80
N ALA A 79 -14.29 -12.18 8.05
CA ALA A 79 -13.37 -11.65 9.04
C ALA A 79 -12.17 -12.58 9.31
N MET A 80 -12.42 -13.90 9.41
CA MET A 80 -11.36 -14.91 9.53
C MET A 80 -10.43 -14.91 8.33
N PHE A 81 -10.99 -14.81 7.12
CA PHE A 81 -10.21 -14.70 5.88
C PHE A 81 -9.33 -13.45 5.91
N VAL A 82 -9.89 -12.28 6.22
CA VAL A 82 -9.13 -11.02 6.28
C VAL A 82 -8.03 -11.10 7.35
N HIS A 83 -8.35 -11.61 8.54
CA HIS A 83 -7.38 -11.76 9.63
C HIS A 83 -6.19 -12.65 9.24
N ALA A 84 -6.45 -13.75 8.52
CA ALA A 84 -5.38 -14.64 8.06
C ALA A 84 -4.37 -13.97 7.11
N HIS A 85 -4.81 -12.99 6.32
CA HIS A 85 -3.95 -12.28 5.35
C HIS A 85 -3.31 -11.02 5.96
N CYS A 86 -4.07 -10.26 6.74
CA CYS A 86 -3.65 -8.94 7.23
C CYS A 86 -3.06 -8.95 8.66
N ARG A 87 -3.26 -10.02 9.43
CA ARG A 87 -2.85 -10.13 10.84
C ARG A 87 -2.16 -11.47 11.14
N PHE A 88 -1.28 -11.88 10.23
CA PHE A 88 -0.54 -13.13 10.37
C PHE A 88 0.18 -13.22 11.73
N GLY A 89 0.05 -14.37 12.39
CA GLY A 89 0.66 -14.62 13.71
C GLY A 89 -0.11 -14.05 14.91
N GLN A 90 -1.19 -13.29 14.72
CA GLN A 90 -2.07 -12.85 15.80
C GLN A 90 -3.24 -13.83 15.99
N ALA A 91 -3.72 -14.00 17.22
CA ALA A 91 -4.93 -14.78 17.47
C ALA A 91 -6.15 -14.07 16.89
N PHE A 92 -7.01 -14.82 16.20
CA PHE A 92 -8.29 -14.29 15.73
C PHE A 92 -9.28 -14.15 16.88
N VAL A 93 -9.91 -12.98 16.99
CA VAL A 93 -10.94 -12.68 17.98
C VAL A 93 -12.17 -12.16 17.24
N TRP A 94 -13.33 -12.74 17.55
CA TRP A 94 -14.62 -12.32 17.01
C TRP A 94 -15.54 -11.99 18.17
N GLU A 95 -16.01 -10.75 18.23
CA GLU A 95 -16.91 -10.26 19.27
C GLU A 95 -18.32 -10.15 18.69
N ASP A 96 -19.19 -11.14 18.96
CA ASP A 96 -20.56 -11.20 18.44
C ASP A 96 -21.44 -10.02 18.88
N GLU A 97 -21.09 -9.34 19.98
CA GLU A 97 -21.86 -8.23 20.55
C GLU A 97 -21.61 -6.87 19.89
N LYS A 98 -20.50 -6.72 19.15
CA LYS A 98 -20.24 -5.50 18.34
C LYS A 98 -20.79 -5.72 16.95
N GLU A 99 -21.62 -4.80 16.45
CA GLU A 99 -22.16 -4.87 15.08
C GLU A 99 -21.04 -5.21 14.08
N GLY A 100 -21.19 -6.35 13.40
CA GLY A 100 -20.25 -6.80 12.37
C GLY A 100 -18.82 -7.12 12.86
N GLY A 101 -18.60 -7.31 14.16
CA GLY A 101 -17.29 -7.70 14.67
C GLY A 101 -16.17 -6.71 14.32
N GLU A 102 -16.44 -5.40 14.33
CA GLU A 102 -15.49 -4.35 13.88
C GLU A 102 -14.06 -4.50 14.43
N GLY A 103 -13.89 -5.01 15.65
CA GLY A 103 -12.57 -5.26 16.27
C GLY A 103 -11.75 -6.37 15.59
N ALA A 104 -12.40 -7.25 14.82
CA ALA A 104 -11.77 -8.35 14.10
C ALA A 104 -11.01 -7.90 12.85
N TYR A 105 -11.34 -6.73 12.29
CA TYR A 105 -10.73 -6.22 11.06
C TYR A 105 -9.44 -5.44 11.34
N PRO A 106 -8.45 -5.48 10.42
CA PRO A 106 -7.25 -4.67 10.49
C PRO A 106 -7.56 -3.18 10.27
N MET A 107 -6.57 -2.33 10.55
CA MET A 107 -6.68 -0.92 10.17
C MET A 107 -6.73 -0.79 8.65
N GLU A 108 -7.43 0.24 8.18
CA GLU A 108 -7.46 0.60 6.77
C GLU A 108 -6.06 0.96 6.25
N LEU A 109 -5.86 0.78 4.95
CA LEU A 109 -4.61 1.05 4.28
C LEU A 109 -4.25 2.54 4.38
N HIS A 110 -3.07 2.82 4.94
CA HIS A 110 -2.46 4.14 4.90
C HIS A 110 -1.23 4.07 3.99
N GLY A 111 -0.98 5.15 3.26
CA GLY A 111 0.14 5.20 2.34
C GLY A 111 0.60 6.61 2.03
N VAL A 112 1.52 6.69 1.08
CA VAL A 112 2.02 7.93 0.51
C VAL A 112 1.81 7.89 -0.99
N VAL A 113 1.14 8.90 -1.55
CA VAL A 113 1.02 9.06 -2.99
C VAL A 113 2.10 10.01 -3.47
N TYR A 114 2.85 9.57 -4.47
CA TYR A 114 3.85 10.35 -5.15
C TYR A 114 3.34 10.74 -6.54
N ARG A 115 3.46 12.02 -6.90
CA ARG A 115 3.35 12.43 -8.30
C ARG A 115 4.71 12.25 -8.96
N ILE A 116 4.79 11.38 -9.95
CA ILE A 116 6.05 11.02 -10.62
C ILE A 116 5.88 11.05 -12.15
N THR A 117 6.98 11.08 -12.87
CA THR A 117 6.96 10.99 -14.34
C THR A 117 6.69 9.55 -14.79
N LEU A 118 6.22 9.35 -16.03
CA LEU A 118 6.11 8.01 -16.61
C LEU A 118 7.46 7.26 -16.64
N ARG A 119 8.57 7.95 -16.85
CA ARG A 119 9.91 7.36 -16.80
C ARG A 119 10.23 6.82 -15.40
N ASP A 120 9.90 7.56 -14.36
CA ASP A 120 10.11 7.11 -12.98
C ASP A 120 9.23 5.90 -12.64
N TRP A 121 8.01 5.89 -13.16
CA TRP A 121 7.11 4.74 -13.04
C TRP A 121 7.70 3.46 -13.63
N GLU A 122 8.29 3.55 -14.84
CA GLU A 122 8.97 2.40 -15.44
C GLU A 122 10.09 1.87 -14.54
N LEU A 123 10.86 2.73 -13.87
CA LEU A 123 11.90 2.30 -12.94
C LEU A 123 11.34 1.53 -11.74
N ILE A 124 10.18 1.91 -11.24
CA ILE A 124 9.50 1.19 -10.15
C ILE A 124 9.14 -0.21 -10.63
N VAL A 125 8.40 -0.33 -11.74
CA VAL A 125 7.90 -1.60 -12.28
C VAL A 125 9.02 -2.62 -12.54
N HIS A 126 10.20 -2.18 -13.00
CA HIS A 126 11.32 -3.08 -13.28
C HIS A 126 12.08 -3.54 -12.02
N SER A 127 11.75 -3.01 -10.84
CA SER A 127 12.49 -3.21 -9.60
C SER A 127 11.65 -3.75 -8.44
N GLU A 128 10.36 -3.99 -8.67
CA GLU A 128 9.46 -4.67 -7.73
C GLU A 128 9.54 -6.20 -7.88
#